data_AF-H9FDJ5-F1
#
_entry.id   AF-H9FDJ5-F1
#
_cell.length_a   1.000
_cell.length_b   1.000
_cell.length_c   1.000
_cell.angle_alpha   90.00
_cell.angle_beta   90.00
_cell.angle_gamma   90.00
#
_symmetry.space_group_name_H-M   'P 1'
#
loop_
_entity.id
_entity.type
_entity.pdbx_description
1 polymer ?
#
loop_
_entity_poly.entity_id
_entity_poly.type
_entity_poly.pdbx_seq_one_letter_code
_entity_poly.pdbx_strand_id
1 'polypeptide(L)'
;TVQILILVLDVNDNAPEFAQALYEVQVSENSPIGSLVVKVSARDLDTGPYGEISYSISYSSQEINEPFELSSLSGEIRLIKKLDFETISSYDLDIEASDGGGLSGKCSVSVKVLDVNDNFPELSISSLTSPIPENSPETEVALFRIRDRDSGENGKMICSIQDGVPFKLKPTVENFYRLVTEGALDRENRAQYNITITITDLGTPRLKTEHCITVLVSDVNDNAPAFTRTSYTLFVRENNSPALHIGSVSATDRDSGTNAQVTYSLLPSQDPHLPLASLVSINADNGHLFALRSLDYEALQGFEFRVGAADRGSPALSSEALVRVLVLDANDNSPFVLYPLQNGSAPCTELVPRAAEPGYLVTKVVAVDGDSGQNAWLSYQLLKATEPGLFGVWAHNGEVRTARLLSERDAAKHRLVVLVKDNGEPPRSATATLHVLLVDGFSQPYLPLPEAALAQAQNDSLTIYLVVALASVSSLFLLSVLLFVAVRLCRRSRAASVGRCSVPEGPFPGHLVDVSGTRTLSQSYQYEVCL
;
A
#
# COMPACT_ATOMS: atom_id res chain seq x y z
N THR A 1 17.71 120.52 -53.92
CA THR A 1 17.84 119.06 -54.16
C THR A 1 16.45 118.49 -54.36
N VAL A 2 16.30 117.46 -55.20
CA VAL A 2 15.02 116.77 -55.42
C VAL A 2 15.14 115.38 -54.80
N GLN A 3 14.18 114.97 -53.98
CA GLN A 3 14.07 113.58 -53.55
C GLN A 3 13.38 112.78 -54.65
N ILE A 4 14.03 111.69 -55.08
CA ILE A 4 13.43 110.67 -55.93
C ILE A 4 13.09 109.50 -55.01
N LEU A 5 11.79 109.17 -54.91
CA LEU A 5 11.34 107.96 -54.25
C LEU A 5 11.28 106.84 -55.30
N ILE A 6 12.16 105.85 -55.17
CA ILE A 6 12.08 104.61 -55.95
C ILE A 6 11.35 103.59 -55.09
N LEU A 7 10.16 103.20 -55.53
CA LEU A 7 9.44 102.05 -54.98
C LEU A 7 9.77 100.85 -55.86
N VAL A 8 10.47 99.87 -55.29
CA VAL A 8 10.62 98.55 -55.93
C VAL A 8 9.31 97.80 -55.69
N LEU A 9 8.67 97.36 -56.77
CA LEU A 9 7.50 96.49 -56.70
C LEU A 9 7.97 95.04 -56.73
N ASP A 10 7.29 94.23 -55.93
CA ASP A 10 7.56 92.81 -55.77
C ASP A 10 7.06 92.00 -56.97
N VAL A 11 7.73 90.88 -57.26
CA VAL A 11 7.39 89.92 -58.31
C VAL A 11 7.69 88.53 -57.75
N ASN A 12 6.80 87.57 -57.97
CA ASN A 12 6.93 86.19 -57.46
C ASN A 12 8.12 85.45 -58.10
N ASP A 13 9.34 85.70 -57.64
CA ASP A 13 10.59 85.15 -58.17
C ASP A 13 11.35 84.27 -57.17
N ASN A 14 10.91 84.24 -55.91
CA ASN A 14 11.33 83.26 -54.92
C ASN A 14 10.23 82.19 -54.75
N ALA A 15 10.62 80.97 -54.39
CA ALA A 15 9.70 79.87 -54.15
C ALA A 15 9.83 79.41 -52.68
N PRO A 16 8.77 78.84 -52.06
CA PRO A 16 8.81 78.45 -50.66
C PRO A 16 9.90 77.41 -50.36
N GLU A 17 10.93 77.78 -49.60
CA GLU A 17 12.03 76.87 -49.23
C GLU A 17 11.77 76.24 -47.86
N PHE A 18 11.66 74.91 -47.79
CA PHE A 18 11.56 74.18 -46.51
C PHE A 18 12.86 74.25 -45.70
N ALA A 19 12.73 74.40 -44.39
CA ALA A 19 13.89 74.43 -43.49
C ALA A 19 14.72 73.12 -43.48
N GLN A 20 14.11 71.99 -43.89
CA GLN A 20 14.76 70.69 -44.08
C GLN A 20 14.11 69.97 -45.27
N ALA A 21 14.90 69.21 -46.05
CA ALA A 21 14.39 68.41 -47.16
C ALA A 21 13.74 67.09 -46.69
N LEU A 22 14.18 66.56 -45.55
CA LEU A 22 13.66 65.36 -44.89
C LEU A 22 13.45 65.65 -43.40
N TYR A 23 12.27 65.31 -42.89
CA TYR A 23 11.95 65.33 -41.46
C TYR A 23 11.75 63.89 -40.97
N GLU A 24 12.66 63.38 -40.15
CA GLU A 24 12.49 62.08 -39.46
C GLU A 24 11.84 62.30 -38.10
N VAL A 25 10.74 61.57 -37.81
CA VAL A 25 10.02 61.67 -36.54
C VAL A 25 9.57 60.30 -36.06
N GLN A 26 9.49 60.13 -34.73
CA GLN A 26 9.06 58.90 -34.08
C GLN A 26 7.77 59.15 -33.31
N VAL A 27 6.76 58.30 -33.52
CA VAL A 27 5.45 58.41 -32.87
C VAL A 27 5.09 57.04 -32.28
N SER A 28 4.82 57.01 -30.97
CA SER A 28 4.32 55.80 -30.28
C SER A 28 2.92 55.46 -30.77
N GLU A 29 2.62 54.19 -31.04
CA GLU A 29 1.34 53.84 -31.65
C GLU A 29 0.11 54.14 -30.77
N ASN A 30 0.31 54.04 -29.46
CA ASN A 30 -0.68 54.40 -28.44
C ASN A 30 -0.94 55.91 -28.31
N SER A 31 -0.33 56.74 -29.17
CA SER A 31 -0.51 58.19 -29.18
C SER A 31 -1.99 58.57 -29.33
N PRO A 32 -2.51 59.49 -28.51
CA PRO A 32 -3.90 59.90 -28.60
C PRO A 32 -4.16 60.69 -29.89
N ILE A 33 -5.36 60.49 -30.45
CA ILE A 33 -5.86 61.28 -31.58
C ILE A 33 -5.83 62.78 -31.19
N GLY A 34 -5.34 63.61 -32.11
CA GLY A 34 -5.08 65.04 -31.95
C GLY A 34 -3.66 65.39 -31.53
N SER A 35 -2.79 64.39 -31.29
CA SER A 35 -1.36 64.61 -31.03
C SER A 35 -0.68 65.35 -32.18
N LEU A 36 0.27 66.23 -31.85
CA LEU A 36 1.16 66.85 -32.85
C LEU A 36 2.27 65.86 -33.17
N VAL A 37 2.41 65.49 -34.44
CA VAL A 37 3.47 64.59 -34.93
C VAL A 37 4.72 65.40 -35.21
N VAL A 38 4.63 66.33 -36.15
CA VAL A 38 5.73 67.24 -36.51
C VAL A 38 5.15 68.55 -37.02
N LYS A 39 5.97 69.61 -36.99
CA LYS A 39 5.66 70.88 -37.63
C LYS A 39 6.68 71.15 -38.73
N VAL A 40 6.24 71.13 -39.98
CA VAL A 40 7.05 71.58 -41.11
C VAL A 40 6.97 73.09 -41.22
N SER A 41 8.00 73.70 -41.80
CA SER A 41 8.01 75.15 -42.07
C SER A 41 8.78 75.38 -43.35
N ALA A 42 8.12 76.03 -44.31
CA ALA A 42 8.77 76.68 -45.43
C ALA A 42 8.90 78.19 -45.15
N ARG A 43 9.78 78.83 -45.90
CA ARG A 43 9.98 80.28 -45.89
C ARG A 43 10.05 80.78 -47.32
N ASP A 44 9.32 81.85 -47.57
CA ASP A 44 9.44 82.65 -48.77
C ASP A 44 10.18 83.96 -48.45
N LEU A 45 10.73 84.60 -49.48
CA LEU A 45 11.40 85.90 -49.40
C LEU A 45 10.55 87.03 -50.01
N ASP A 46 9.51 86.68 -50.76
CA ASP A 46 8.61 87.62 -51.42
C ASP A 46 7.61 88.27 -50.43
N THR A 47 6.93 89.33 -50.86
CA THR A 47 6.16 90.23 -49.99
C THR A 47 4.67 90.25 -50.30
N GLY A 48 3.83 90.12 -49.27
CA GLY A 48 2.38 90.12 -49.42
C GLY A 48 1.89 88.74 -49.90
N PRO A 49 1.00 88.64 -50.91
CA PRO A 49 0.42 87.36 -51.32
C PRO A 49 1.46 86.40 -51.93
N TYR A 50 2.54 86.93 -52.50
CA TYR A 50 3.66 86.14 -53.02
C TYR A 50 4.51 85.52 -51.90
N GLY A 51 4.46 86.07 -50.68
CA GLY A 51 5.06 85.47 -49.49
C GLY A 51 4.10 84.65 -48.60
N GLU A 52 2.82 84.49 -49.00
CA GLU A 52 1.81 83.78 -48.21
C GLU A 52 1.79 82.29 -48.56
N ILE A 53 2.36 81.47 -47.68
CA ILE A 53 2.54 80.03 -47.90
C ILE A 53 1.32 79.24 -47.45
N SER A 54 0.89 78.31 -48.29
CA SER A 54 -0.08 77.25 -47.98
C SER A 54 0.56 75.86 -48.09
N TYR A 55 0.25 74.98 -47.13
CA TYR A 55 0.80 73.62 -47.07
C TYR A 55 -0.24 72.58 -47.53
N SER A 56 0.20 71.57 -48.29
CA SER A 56 -0.61 70.45 -48.77
C SER A 56 0.18 69.13 -48.79
N ILE A 57 -0.52 67.99 -48.73
CA ILE A 57 0.08 66.67 -48.93
C ILE A 57 -0.03 66.35 -50.43
N SER A 58 1.11 66.22 -51.11
CA SER A 58 1.18 66.21 -52.58
C SER A 58 0.91 64.83 -53.18
N TYR A 59 1.51 63.78 -52.61
CA TYR A 59 1.29 62.40 -52.99
C TYR A 59 1.24 61.51 -51.75
N SER A 60 0.07 60.92 -51.55
CA SER A 60 -0.23 59.88 -50.56
C SER A 60 -0.57 58.63 -51.37
N SER A 61 0.09 57.50 -51.12
CA SER A 61 -0.21 56.27 -51.86
C SER A 61 -1.64 55.81 -51.57
N GLN A 62 -2.47 55.73 -52.61
CA GLN A 62 -3.92 55.95 -52.53
C GLN A 62 -4.75 54.78 -51.93
N GLU A 63 -4.14 53.89 -51.14
CA GLU A 63 -4.79 52.69 -50.59
C GLU A 63 -5.13 52.78 -49.11
N ILE A 64 -4.55 53.73 -48.36
CA ILE A 64 -4.70 53.77 -46.90
C ILE A 64 -5.48 55.00 -46.46
N ASN A 65 -6.37 54.75 -45.51
CA ASN A 65 -7.16 55.75 -44.81
C ASN A 65 -6.21 56.56 -43.90
N GLU A 66 -5.46 57.52 -44.45
CA GLU A 66 -4.29 58.10 -43.77
C GLU A 66 -4.56 58.58 -42.33
N PRO A 67 -3.66 58.30 -41.38
CA PRO A 67 -3.84 58.65 -39.97
C PRO A 67 -3.39 60.08 -39.66
N PHE A 68 -2.94 60.87 -40.64
CA PHE A 68 -2.39 62.21 -40.44
C PHE A 68 -3.24 63.29 -41.14
N GLU A 69 -3.30 64.48 -40.52
CA GLU A 69 -3.90 65.69 -41.06
C GLU A 69 -2.89 66.84 -41.01
N LEU A 70 -2.68 67.53 -42.12
CA LEU A 70 -1.79 68.68 -42.24
C LEU A 70 -2.59 69.98 -42.20
N SER A 71 -2.26 70.87 -41.27
CA SER A 71 -2.82 72.22 -41.24
C SER A 71 -2.20 73.11 -42.32
N SER A 72 -3.01 73.48 -43.32
CA SER A 72 -2.58 74.27 -44.48
C SER A 72 -2.02 75.65 -44.16
N LEU A 73 -2.34 76.22 -43.00
CA LEU A 73 -1.85 77.54 -42.55
C LEU A 73 -0.64 77.43 -41.60
N SER A 74 -0.60 76.41 -40.73
CA SER A 74 0.40 76.34 -39.66
C SER A 74 1.56 75.37 -39.91
N GLY A 75 1.46 74.49 -40.91
CA GLY A 75 2.44 73.43 -41.16
C GLY A 75 2.45 72.31 -40.11
N GLU A 76 1.47 72.27 -39.21
CA GLU A 76 1.36 71.23 -38.18
C GLU A 76 0.70 69.97 -38.75
N ILE A 77 1.41 68.84 -38.66
CA ILE A 77 0.89 67.50 -38.96
C ILE A 77 0.41 66.87 -37.65
N ARG A 78 -0.86 66.46 -37.60
CA ARG A 78 -1.50 65.91 -36.40
C ARG A 78 -2.13 64.55 -36.67
N LEU A 79 -2.22 63.72 -35.64
CA LEU A 79 -2.80 62.39 -35.72
C LEU A 79 -4.34 62.45 -35.69
N ILE A 80 -5.03 61.87 -36.68
CA ILE A 80 -6.50 61.80 -36.77
C ILE A 80 -7.07 60.38 -36.59
N LYS A 81 -6.23 59.33 -36.64
CA LYS A 81 -6.61 57.93 -36.39
C LYS A 81 -5.57 57.27 -35.51
N LYS A 82 -5.93 56.18 -34.83
CA LYS A 82 -4.94 55.35 -34.12
C LYS A 82 -3.94 54.75 -35.11
N LEU A 83 -2.70 54.61 -34.66
CA LEU A 83 -1.68 53.80 -35.32
C LEU A 83 -1.75 52.37 -34.77
N ASP A 84 -1.09 51.45 -35.48
CA ASP A 84 -1.04 50.01 -35.23
C ASP A 84 0.28 49.54 -35.87
N PHE A 85 1.28 49.23 -35.04
CA PHE A 85 2.65 48.92 -35.46
C PHE A 85 2.72 47.57 -36.18
N GLU A 86 1.95 46.57 -35.71
CA GLU A 86 1.81 45.24 -36.32
C GLU A 86 1.26 45.29 -37.74
N THR A 87 0.46 46.32 -38.05
CA THR A 87 -0.09 46.56 -39.38
C THR A 87 0.82 47.46 -40.23
N ILE A 88 1.23 48.64 -39.75
CA ILE A 88 2.14 49.56 -40.47
C ILE A 88 3.13 50.23 -39.50
N SER A 89 4.43 49.92 -39.66
CA SER A 89 5.50 50.43 -38.80
C SER A 89 6.19 51.72 -39.29
N SER A 90 5.89 52.21 -40.50
CA SER A 90 6.42 53.47 -41.04
C SER A 90 5.53 54.08 -42.11
N TYR A 91 5.46 55.42 -42.14
CA TYR A 91 4.77 56.19 -43.17
C TYR A 91 5.70 57.27 -43.73
N ASP A 92 5.71 57.46 -45.04
CA ASP A 92 6.43 58.55 -45.70
C ASP A 92 5.42 59.49 -46.36
N LEU A 93 5.48 60.79 -46.04
CA LEU A 93 4.54 61.82 -46.50
C LEU A 93 5.28 62.89 -47.30
N ASP A 94 4.90 63.10 -48.57
CA ASP A 94 5.48 64.16 -49.41
C ASP A 94 4.67 65.45 -49.29
N ILE A 95 5.22 66.44 -48.59
CA ILE A 95 4.58 67.72 -48.30
C ILE A 95 5.02 68.78 -49.32
N GLU A 96 4.06 69.55 -49.82
CA GLU A 96 4.26 70.65 -50.76
C GLU A 96 3.80 71.96 -50.13
N ALA A 97 4.65 72.98 -50.20
CA ALA A 97 4.37 74.35 -49.78
C ALA A 97 4.26 75.21 -51.04
N SER A 98 3.11 75.85 -51.23
CA SER A 98 2.82 76.73 -52.38
C SER A 98 2.57 78.16 -51.93
N ASP A 99 3.15 79.12 -52.64
CA ASP A 99 2.87 80.55 -52.47
C ASP A 99 1.53 80.96 -53.15
N GLY A 100 1.19 82.25 -53.06
CA GLY A 100 0.04 82.83 -53.76
C GLY A 100 0.25 83.13 -55.25
N GLY A 101 1.46 82.96 -55.80
CA GLY A 101 1.79 83.18 -57.22
C GLY A 101 1.85 81.90 -58.06
N GLY A 102 1.92 80.73 -57.43
CA GLY A 102 1.98 79.40 -58.04
C GLY A 102 3.36 78.74 -58.07
N LEU A 103 4.38 79.22 -57.35
CA LEU A 103 5.61 78.45 -57.14
C LEU A 103 5.47 77.54 -55.90
N SER A 104 6.20 76.43 -55.89
CA SER A 104 6.16 75.48 -54.78
C SER A 104 7.51 74.84 -54.46
N GLY A 105 7.71 74.58 -53.17
CA GLY A 105 8.77 73.72 -52.64
C GLY A 105 8.21 72.42 -52.10
N LYS A 106 9.07 71.41 -51.94
CA LYS A 106 8.70 70.08 -51.43
C LYS A 106 9.67 69.58 -50.36
N CYS A 107 9.16 68.83 -49.40
CA CYS A 107 9.95 68.06 -48.44
C CYS A 107 9.24 66.73 -48.11
N SER A 108 10.00 65.72 -47.70
CA SER A 108 9.44 64.45 -47.24
C SER A 108 9.46 64.37 -45.72
N VAL A 109 8.45 63.73 -45.12
CA VAL A 109 8.36 63.46 -43.69
C VAL A 109 8.28 61.95 -43.49
N SER A 110 9.30 61.36 -42.87
CA SER A 110 9.31 59.94 -42.53
C SER A 110 8.91 59.75 -41.07
N VAL A 111 7.72 59.19 -40.86
CA VAL A 111 7.12 58.90 -39.56
C VAL A 111 7.35 57.44 -39.23
N LYS A 112 8.27 57.17 -38.32
CA LYS A 112 8.50 55.82 -37.78
C LYS A 112 7.57 55.58 -36.58
N VAL A 113 6.79 54.51 -36.63
CA VAL A 113 5.95 54.09 -35.52
C VAL A 113 6.83 53.39 -34.48
N LEU A 114 6.62 53.69 -33.19
CA LEU A 114 7.23 52.96 -32.08
C LEU A 114 6.23 51.99 -31.49
N ASP A 115 6.62 50.72 -31.55
CA ASP A 115 6.06 49.53 -30.90
C ASP A 115 5.84 49.75 -29.39
N VAL A 116 4.62 49.45 -28.94
CA VAL A 116 4.17 49.44 -27.56
C VAL A 116 3.66 48.04 -27.22
N ASN A 117 4.06 47.51 -26.06
CA ASN A 117 3.65 46.19 -25.60
C ASN A 117 2.13 46.10 -25.33
N ASP A 118 1.34 45.78 -26.34
CA ASP A 118 -0.12 45.84 -26.33
C ASP A 118 -0.80 44.53 -26.77
N ASN A 119 -0.06 43.61 -27.40
CA ASN A 119 -0.51 42.23 -27.63
C ASN A 119 -0.14 41.33 -26.45
N PHE A 120 -0.99 40.32 -26.19
CA PHE A 120 -0.72 39.31 -25.18
C PHE A 120 -0.07 38.07 -25.81
N PRO A 121 0.89 37.41 -25.13
CA PRO A 121 1.45 36.15 -25.61
C PRO A 121 0.38 35.08 -25.86
N GLU A 122 0.32 34.54 -27.08
CA GLU A 122 -0.60 33.48 -27.50
C GLU A 122 0.03 32.08 -27.29
N LEU A 123 -0.73 31.13 -26.74
CA LEU A 123 -0.37 29.71 -26.65
C LEU A 123 -1.22 28.89 -27.64
N SER A 124 -0.56 28.08 -28.48
CA SER A 124 -1.23 27.16 -29.41
C SER A 124 -0.79 25.71 -29.20
N ILE A 125 -1.69 24.87 -28.69
CA ILE A 125 -1.43 23.44 -28.49
C ILE A 125 -1.48 22.73 -29.85
N SER A 126 -0.39 22.03 -30.20
CA SER A 126 -0.26 21.22 -31.41
C SER A 126 -0.64 19.76 -31.16
N SER A 127 -0.29 19.22 -29.98
CA SER A 127 -0.71 17.90 -29.53
C SER A 127 -0.86 17.87 -28.00
N LEU A 128 -1.77 17.00 -27.51
CA LEU A 128 -1.95 16.69 -26.10
C LEU A 128 -2.23 15.20 -25.96
N THR A 129 -1.33 14.49 -25.30
CA THR A 129 -1.44 13.06 -24.96
C THR A 129 -2.01 12.95 -23.55
N SER A 130 -3.23 12.46 -23.42
CA SER A 130 -3.84 12.13 -22.12
C SER A 130 -4.91 11.04 -22.32
N PRO A 131 -4.92 9.96 -21.52
CA PRO A 131 -4.03 9.72 -20.38
C PRO A 131 -2.60 9.30 -20.79
N ILE A 132 -1.66 9.36 -19.84
CA ILE A 132 -0.26 8.92 -20.00
C ILE A 132 0.09 7.78 -19.02
N PRO A 133 0.90 6.79 -19.41
CA PRO A 133 1.31 5.70 -18.52
C PRO A 133 2.21 6.22 -17.39
N GLU A 134 2.02 5.67 -16.19
CA GLU A 134 2.74 6.13 -15.00
C GLU A 134 4.22 5.76 -14.98
N ASN A 135 4.53 4.49 -15.27
CA ASN A 135 5.88 3.92 -15.16
C ASN A 135 6.91 4.46 -16.17
N SER A 136 6.52 5.37 -17.06
CA SER A 136 7.29 5.77 -18.24
C SER A 136 7.95 7.15 -18.08
N PRO A 137 9.28 7.22 -17.82
CA PRO A 137 10.00 8.49 -17.68
C PRO A 137 10.18 9.19 -19.03
N GLU A 138 10.26 10.52 -19.00
CA GLU A 138 10.39 11.39 -20.18
C GLU A 138 9.24 11.28 -21.21
N THR A 139 8.06 10.80 -20.79
CA THR A 139 6.86 10.70 -21.65
C THR A 139 6.43 12.09 -22.14
N GLU A 140 6.18 12.23 -23.44
CA GLU A 140 5.69 13.48 -24.03
C GLU A 140 4.19 13.65 -23.79
N VAL A 141 3.85 14.72 -23.06
CA VAL A 141 2.48 15.05 -22.63
C VAL A 141 1.85 16.03 -23.60
N ALA A 142 2.58 17.06 -24.02
CA ALA A 142 2.05 18.06 -24.96
C ALA A 142 3.17 18.70 -25.79
N LEU A 143 2.87 18.99 -27.06
CA LEU A 143 3.64 19.88 -27.91
C LEU A 143 2.83 21.14 -28.13
N PHE A 144 3.40 22.30 -27.86
CA PHE A 144 2.74 23.59 -28.07
C PHE A 144 3.72 24.65 -28.58
N ARG A 145 3.20 25.67 -29.26
CA ARG A 145 3.95 26.83 -29.74
C ARG A 145 3.48 28.08 -29.02
N ILE A 146 4.42 28.92 -28.61
CA ILE A 146 4.14 30.26 -28.09
C ILE A 146 4.43 31.31 -29.16
N ARG A 147 3.61 32.35 -29.24
CA ARG A 147 3.76 33.44 -30.21
C ARG A 147 3.39 34.76 -29.55
N ASP A 148 4.17 35.79 -29.84
CA ASP A 148 3.77 37.17 -29.66
C ASP A 148 3.60 37.86 -31.02
N ARG A 149 2.96 39.02 -31.04
CA ARG A 149 2.80 39.86 -32.23
C ARG A 149 3.71 41.07 -32.19
N ASP A 150 3.96 41.59 -30.99
CA ASP A 150 4.85 42.72 -30.75
C ASP A 150 6.30 42.39 -31.18
N SER A 151 7.16 43.40 -31.28
CA SER A 151 8.54 43.27 -31.75
C SER A 151 9.57 43.57 -30.64
N GLY A 152 10.87 43.47 -30.97
CA GLY A 152 11.94 43.87 -30.07
C GLY A 152 12.02 43.06 -28.75
N GLU A 153 11.89 43.75 -27.61
CA GLU A 153 11.76 43.12 -26.29
C GLU A 153 10.30 42.77 -25.95
N ASN A 154 9.34 43.51 -26.50
CA ASN A 154 7.90 43.30 -26.29
C ASN A 154 7.54 41.89 -26.80
N GLY A 155 7.94 41.55 -28.03
CA GLY A 155 7.73 40.22 -28.61
C GLY A 155 8.55 39.06 -28.00
N LYS A 156 9.40 39.29 -26.99
CA LYS A 156 10.22 38.22 -26.38
C LYS A 156 9.51 37.59 -25.19
N MET A 157 9.20 36.31 -25.30
CA MET A 157 8.49 35.56 -24.27
C MET A 157 9.40 34.65 -23.43
N ILE A 158 9.08 34.55 -22.14
CA ILE A 158 9.53 33.48 -21.24
C ILE A 158 8.35 32.56 -20.95
N CYS A 159 8.55 31.26 -21.10
CA CYS A 159 7.56 30.22 -20.78
C CYS A 159 7.99 29.45 -19.53
N SER A 160 7.03 29.19 -18.65
CA SER A 160 7.22 28.51 -17.36
C SER A 160 6.02 27.64 -17.00
N ILE A 161 6.20 26.73 -16.04
CA ILE A 161 5.14 25.92 -15.43
C ILE A 161 5.20 26.10 -13.91
N GLN A 162 4.09 25.80 -13.24
CA GLN A 162 4.01 25.81 -11.78
C GLN A 162 5.09 24.95 -11.10
N ASP A 163 5.74 25.49 -10.06
CA ASP A 163 6.71 24.75 -9.25
C ASP A 163 6.08 23.55 -8.51
N GLY A 164 6.86 22.49 -8.33
CA GLY A 164 6.47 21.31 -7.54
C GLY A 164 5.57 20.29 -8.26
N VAL A 165 5.46 20.37 -9.60
CA VAL A 165 4.84 19.32 -10.43
C VAL A 165 5.94 18.47 -11.09
N PRO A 166 5.76 17.15 -11.27
CA PRO A 166 6.77 16.23 -11.81
C PRO A 166 6.91 16.30 -13.35
N PHE A 167 6.91 17.51 -13.91
CA PHE A 167 6.96 17.78 -15.34
C PHE A 167 7.99 18.85 -15.64
N LYS A 168 8.58 18.81 -16.83
CA LYS A 168 9.59 19.78 -17.29
C LYS A 168 9.29 20.26 -18.71
N LEU A 169 9.52 21.53 -18.96
CA LEU A 169 9.49 22.12 -20.30
C LEU A 169 10.84 21.91 -20.99
N LYS A 170 10.83 21.27 -22.16
CA LYS A 170 11.97 21.19 -23.07
C LYS A 170 11.72 22.15 -24.26
N PRO A 171 12.42 23.29 -24.38
CA PRO A 171 12.34 24.14 -25.57
C PRO A 171 12.89 23.41 -26.79
N THR A 172 12.30 23.68 -27.95
CA THR A 172 12.66 23.13 -29.26
C THR A 172 12.94 24.30 -30.23
N VAL A 173 12.80 24.11 -31.54
CA VAL A 173 12.97 25.17 -32.55
C VAL A 173 11.76 26.13 -32.58
N GLU A 174 11.94 27.34 -33.10
CA GLU A 174 10.86 28.30 -33.43
C GLU A 174 9.78 28.54 -32.36
N ASN A 175 10.18 28.67 -31.09
CA ASN A 175 9.28 28.87 -29.94
C ASN A 175 8.30 27.70 -29.69
N PHE A 176 8.63 26.49 -30.16
CA PHE A 176 7.96 25.26 -29.74
C PHE A 176 8.51 24.75 -28.41
N TYR A 177 7.62 24.24 -27.56
CA TYR A 177 7.92 23.64 -26.27
C TYR A 177 7.29 22.26 -26.17
N ARG A 178 8.07 21.30 -25.68
CA ARG A 178 7.61 19.95 -25.32
C ARG A 178 7.46 19.88 -23.82
N LEU A 179 6.26 19.62 -23.34
CA LEU A 179 6.02 19.25 -21.95
C LEU A 179 6.24 17.75 -21.81
N VAL A 180 7.21 17.35 -20.98
CA VAL A 180 7.54 15.95 -20.72
C VAL A 180 7.52 15.65 -19.22
N THR A 181 7.29 14.39 -18.84
CA THR A 181 7.46 13.98 -17.44
C THR A 181 8.92 14.13 -17.01
N GLU A 182 9.15 14.53 -15.75
CA GLU A 182 10.50 14.64 -15.22
C GLU A 182 11.11 13.27 -14.91
N GLY A 183 10.31 12.38 -14.31
CA GLY A 183 10.59 10.98 -14.05
C GLY A 183 9.33 10.11 -14.26
N ALA A 184 9.31 8.91 -13.67
CA ALA A 184 8.09 8.11 -13.60
C ALA A 184 7.06 8.77 -12.67
N LEU A 185 5.79 8.61 -13.00
CA LEU A 185 4.64 8.97 -12.16
C LEU A 185 4.15 7.75 -11.39
N ASP A 186 3.17 7.97 -10.53
CA ASP A 186 2.54 6.99 -9.63
C ASP A 186 1.06 7.39 -9.51
N ARG A 187 0.16 6.56 -10.02
CA ARG A 187 -1.28 6.80 -10.12
C ARG A 187 -1.99 6.51 -8.80
N GLU A 188 -1.51 5.53 -8.04
CA GLU A 188 -1.99 5.16 -6.69
C GLU A 188 -1.85 6.33 -5.73
N ASN A 189 -0.75 7.08 -5.86
CA ASN A 189 -0.52 8.33 -5.16
C ASN A 189 -1.27 9.50 -5.81
N ARG A 190 -1.19 9.66 -7.15
CA ARG A 190 -1.88 10.78 -7.83
C ARG A 190 -2.22 10.53 -9.31
N ALA A 191 -3.47 10.10 -9.53
CA ALA A 191 -4.06 9.86 -10.85
C ALA A 191 -4.25 11.10 -11.78
N GLN A 192 -4.18 12.33 -11.27
CA GLN A 192 -4.47 13.55 -12.04
C GLN A 192 -3.57 14.74 -11.68
N TYR A 193 -3.09 15.42 -12.72
CA TYR A 193 -2.30 16.65 -12.62
C TYR A 193 -2.97 17.77 -13.43
N ASN A 194 -3.16 18.92 -12.79
CA ASN A 194 -3.58 20.15 -13.46
C ASN A 194 -2.33 21.03 -13.56
N ILE A 195 -1.85 21.29 -14.78
CA ILE A 195 -0.58 21.96 -15.04
C ILE A 195 -0.91 23.33 -15.65
N THR A 196 -0.54 24.40 -14.94
CA THR A 196 -0.66 25.77 -15.44
C THR A 196 0.64 26.17 -16.14
N ILE A 197 0.56 26.37 -17.45
CA ILE A 197 1.62 26.94 -18.27
C ILE A 197 1.44 28.46 -18.24
N THR A 198 2.50 29.18 -17.86
CA THR A 198 2.52 30.65 -17.80
C THR A 198 3.53 31.18 -18.79
N ILE A 199 3.05 31.97 -19.75
CA ILE A 199 3.89 32.75 -20.67
C ILE A 199 3.87 34.21 -20.20
N THR A 200 5.03 34.86 -20.22
CA THR A 200 5.15 36.30 -19.92
C THR A 200 6.15 36.92 -20.88
N ASP A 201 5.79 38.04 -21.49
CA ASP A 201 6.69 38.81 -22.34
C ASP A 201 7.86 39.45 -21.55
N LEU A 202 8.68 40.26 -22.23
CA LEU A 202 9.71 41.12 -21.66
C LEU A 202 9.44 42.61 -21.88
N GLY A 203 8.22 42.98 -22.30
CA GLY A 203 7.82 44.35 -22.51
C GLY A 203 7.62 45.15 -21.23
N THR A 204 7.16 46.40 -21.36
CA THR A 204 6.90 47.28 -20.22
C THR A 204 5.61 48.08 -20.43
N PRO A 205 4.52 47.80 -19.68
CA PRO A 205 4.38 46.78 -18.64
C PRO A 205 4.43 45.35 -19.21
N ARG A 206 4.83 44.38 -18.39
CA ARG A 206 4.84 42.97 -18.80
C ARG A 206 3.43 42.38 -18.81
N LEU A 207 3.02 41.79 -19.92
CA LEU A 207 1.78 41.05 -20.07
C LEU A 207 2.05 39.54 -19.94
N LYS A 208 1.01 38.80 -19.55
CA LYS A 208 1.10 37.35 -19.34
C LYS A 208 -0.18 36.63 -19.71
N THR A 209 -0.01 35.38 -20.13
CA THR A 209 -1.08 34.45 -20.46
C THR A 209 -0.87 33.15 -19.71
N GLU A 210 -1.93 32.69 -19.03
CA GLU A 210 -1.94 31.44 -18.26
C GLU A 210 -2.89 30.43 -18.93
N HIS A 211 -2.42 29.20 -19.10
CA HIS A 211 -3.21 28.13 -19.72
C HIS A 211 -3.10 26.85 -18.86
N CYS A 212 -4.25 26.36 -18.37
CA CYS A 212 -4.31 25.17 -17.52
C CYS A 212 -4.68 23.94 -18.36
N ILE A 213 -3.79 22.96 -18.45
CA ILE A 213 -4.08 21.64 -19.02
C ILE A 213 -4.34 20.62 -17.92
N THR A 214 -5.19 19.63 -18.21
CA THR A 214 -5.43 18.49 -17.32
C THR A 214 -4.81 17.24 -17.91
N VAL A 215 -3.95 16.58 -17.14
CA VAL A 215 -3.24 15.36 -17.51
C VAL A 215 -3.73 14.24 -16.61
N LEU A 216 -4.30 13.20 -17.22
CA LEU A 216 -4.72 11.99 -16.54
C LEU A 216 -3.61 10.94 -16.62
N VAL A 217 -3.39 10.20 -15.55
CA VAL A 217 -2.44 9.09 -15.51
C VAL A 217 -3.21 7.78 -15.74
N SER A 218 -2.80 7.00 -16.74
CA SER A 218 -3.34 5.67 -17.00
C SER A 218 -2.59 4.62 -16.19
N ASP A 219 -3.37 3.75 -15.59
CA ASP A 219 -2.99 2.59 -14.79
C ASP A 219 -2.09 1.60 -15.57
N VAL A 220 -1.04 1.12 -14.90
CA VAL A 220 -0.20 0.01 -15.35
C VAL A 220 -0.15 -1.04 -14.24
N ASN A 221 -0.17 -2.33 -14.61
CA ASN A 221 -0.18 -3.43 -13.64
C ASN A 221 1.18 -3.59 -12.94
N ASP A 222 1.43 -2.82 -11.88
CA ASP A 222 2.72 -2.80 -11.15
C ASP A 222 2.60 -3.09 -9.64
N ASN A 223 1.38 -3.10 -9.08
CA ASN A 223 1.12 -3.68 -7.77
C ASN A 223 0.64 -5.13 -7.92
N ALA A 224 1.08 -6.00 -7.00
CA ALA A 224 0.56 -7.36 -6.90
C ALA A 224 -0.55 -7.43 -5.83
N PRO A 225 -1.56 -8.30 -5.98
CA PRO A 225 -2.62 -8.43 -4.99
C PRO A 225 -2.05 -8.73 -3.60
N ALA A 226 -2.34 -7.91 -2.59
CA ALA A 226 -1.78 -8.07 -1.25
C ALA A 226 -2.79 -8.69 -0.28
N PHE A 227 -2.50 -9.89 0.25
CA PHE A 227 -3.33 -10.50 1.30
C PHE A 227 -3.32 -9.67 2.60
N THR A 228 -4.49 -9.55 3.24
CA THR A 228 -4.63 -8.84 4.53
C THR A 228 -3.83 -9.45 5.68
N ARG A 229 -3.44 -10.73 5.56
CA ARG A 229 -2.59 -11.48 6.49
C ARG A 229 -1.70 -12.44 5.72
N THR A 230 -0.47 -12.63 6.19
CA THR A 230 0.47 -13.64 5.66
C THR A 230 0.07 -15.07 6.01
N SER A 231 -0.69 -15.26 7.10
CA SER A 231 -1.29 -16.54 7.45
C SER A 231 -2.67 -16.42 8.08
N TYR A 232 -3.48 -17.46 7.87
CA TYR A 232 -4.82 -17.62 8.41
C TYR A 232 -4.90 -18.95 9.15
N THR A 233 -5.46 -18.96 10.36
CA THR A 233 -5.77 -20.19 11.10
C THR A 233 -7.28 -20.30 11.22
N LEU A 234 -7.84 -21.40 10.71
CA LEU A 234 -9.26 -21.71 10.72
C LEU A 234 -9.51 -22.91 11.62
N PHE A 235 -10.61 -22.87 12.37
CA PHE A 235 -11.02 -23.97 13.26
C PHE A 235 -12.33 -24.55 12.73
N VAL A 236 -12.33 -25.86 12.47
CA VAL A 236 -13.47 -26.56 11.86
C VAL A 236 -13.82 -27.74 12.74
N ARG A 237 -15.06 -27.79 13.26
CA ARG A 237 -15.52 -29.00 13.94
C ARG A 237 -15.61 -30.15 12.95
N GLU A 238 -15.20 -31.34 13.39
CA GLU A 238 -15.39 -32.55 12.63
C GLU A 238 -16.87 -32.91 12.46
N ASN A 239 -17.15 -33.98 11.71
CA ASN A 239 -18.50 -34.40 11.35
C ASN A 239 -19.33 -33.26 10.70
N ASN A 240 -18.64 -32.28 10.11
CA ASN A 240 -19.27 -31.17 9.42
C ASN A 240 -20.06 -31.65 8.18
N SER A 241 -21.11 -30.92 7.84
CA SER A 241 -21.76 -31.08 6.55
C SER A 241 -20.75 -30.86 5.41
N PRO A 242 -20.79 -31.68 4.33
CA PRO A 242 -20.10 -31.36 3.09
C PRO A 242 -20.50 -29.97 2.56
N ALA A 243 -19.57 -29.30 1.89
CA ALA A 243 -19.68 -27.90 1.46
C ALA A 243 -19.89 -26.88 2.61
N LEU A 244 -19.45 -27.19 3.85
CA LEU A 244 -19.44 -26.20 4.94
C LEU A 244 -18.47 -25.06 4.62
N HIS A 245 -18.93 -23.81 4.78
CA HIS A 245 -18.07 -22.63 4.75
C HIS A 245 -17.18 -22.58 6.00
N ILE A 246 -15.86 -22.67 5.83
CA ILE A 246 -14.88 -22.77 6.92
C ILE A 246 -14.16 -21.46 7.24
N GLY A 247 -14.27 -20.45 6.36
CA GLY A 247 -13.64 -19.15 6.54
C GLY A 247 -13.45 -18.44 5.20
N SER A 248 -12.84 -17.26 5.22
CA SER A 248 -12.50 -16.51 4.01
C SER A 248 -11.09 -15.95 4.10
N VAL A 249 -10.46 -15.80 2.94
CA VAL A 249 -9.23 -15.04 2.74
C VAL A 249 -9.54 -13.80 1.91
N SER A 250 -8.77 -12.73 2.13
CA SER A 250 -8.95 -11.49 1.38
C SER A 250 -7.59 -10.91 1.00
N ALA A 251 -7.47 -10.55 -0.27
CA ALA A 251 -6.40 -9.76 -0.83
C ALA A 251 -6.98 -8.52 -1.50
N THR A 252 -6.20 -7.44 -1.50
CA THR A 252 -6.54 -6.15 -2.10
C THR A 252 -5.42 -5.76 -3.05
N ASP A 253 -5.79 -5.40 -4.27
CA ASP A 253 -4.89 -4.74 -5.20
C ASP A 253 -5.04 -3.21 -5.10
N ARG A 254 -4.04 -2.46 -5.57
CA ARG A 254 -4.03 -1.00 -5.61
C ARG A 254 -4.23 -0.42 -7.01
N ASP A 255 -4.02 -1.24 -8.04
CA ASP A 255 -4.19 -0.87 -9.44
C ASP A 255 -5.68 -0.65 -9.76
N SER A 256 -6.04 -0.49 -11.04
CA SER A 256 -7.39 -0.10 -11.46
C SER A 256 -8.01 -1.07 -12.48
N GLY A 257 -9.34 -1.12 -12.51
CA GLY A 257 -10.09 -1.91 -13.49
C GLY A 257 -9.75 -3.41 -13.45
N THR A 258 -9.18 -3.93 -14.54
CA THR A 258 -8.77 -5.34 -14.67
C THR A 258 -7.49 -5.67 -13.90
N ASN A 259 -6.58 -4.70 -13.78
CA ASN A 259 -5.35 -4.84 -13.01
C ASN A 259 -5.69 -4.96 -11.50
N ALA A 260 -6.73 -4.26 -11.05
CA ALA A 260 -7.28 -4.41 -9.70
C ALA A 260 -8.02 -5.75 -9.44
N GLN A 261 -8.36 -6.52 -10.49
CA GLN A 261 -9.35 -7.59 -10.37
C GLN A 261 -8.74 -8.89 -9.84
N VAL A 262 -8.65 -8.98 -8.51
CA VAL A 262 -8.16 -10.16 -7.80
C VAL A 262 -9.02 -11.40 -8.08
N THR A 263 -8.34 -12.51 -8.38
CA THR A 263 -8.91 -13.86 -8.43
C THR A 263 -8.16 -14.80 -7.48
N TYR A 264 -8.90 -15.65 -6.77
CA TYR A 264 -8.35 -16.56 -5.76
C TYR A 264 -8.23 -17.99 -6.29
N SER A 265 -7.16 -18.69 -5.91
CA SER A 265 -6.91 -20.09 -6.29
C SER A 265 -6.26 -20.88 -5.16
N LEU A 266 -6.47 -22.21 -5.17
CA LEU A 266 -5.69 -23.12 -4.34
C LEU A 266 -4.39 -23.45 -5.06
N LEU A 267 -3.26 -23.21 -4.41
CA LEU A 267 -1.96 -23.60 -4.94
C LEU A 267 -1.70 -25.09 -4.67
N PRO A 268 -0.87 -25.77 -5.48
CA PRO A 268 -0.54 -27.18 -5.26
C PRO A 268 0.00 -27.43 -3.85
N SER A 269 -0.51 -28.48 -3.19
CA SER A 269 0.00 -28.94 -1.90
C SER A 269 1.48 -29.31 -2.01
N GLN A 270 2.28 -28.92 -1.01
CA GLN A 270 3.67 -29.39 -0.88
C GLN A 270 3.74 -30.82 -0.33
N ASP A 271 2.69 -31.29 0.35
CA ASP A 271 2.53 -32.69 0.74
C ASP A 271 1.81 -33.47 -0.38
N PRO A 272 2.47 -34.44 -1.05
CA PRO A 272 1.87 -35.25 -2.11
C PRO A 272 0.85 -36.28 -1.59
N HIS A 273 0.80 -36.55 -0.29
CA HIS A 273 -0.16 -37.48 0.32
C HIS A 273 -1.47 -36.78 0.74
N LEU A 274 -1.49 -35.45 0.83
CA LEU A 274 -2.68 -34.67 1.16
C LEU A 274 -3.54 -34.40 -0.09
N PRO A 275 -4.75 -34.98 -0.22
CA PRO A 275 -5.60 -34.81 -1.41
C PRO A 275 -6.40 -33.49 -1.35
N LEU A 276 -5.70 -32.35 -1.24
CA LEU A 276 -6.23 -31.02 -0.93
C LEU A 276 -7.47 -30.64 -1.75
N ALA A 277 -7.44 -30.86 -3.07
CA ALA A 277 -8.54 -30.54 -3.99
C ALA A 277 -9.85 -31.31 -3.74
N SER A 278 -9.83 -32.30 -2.83
CA SER A 278 -11.01 -33.06 -2.37
C SER A 278 -11.29 -32.88 -0.87
N LEU A 279 -10.53 -32.02 -0.20
CA LEU A 279 -10.74 -31.59 1.18
C LEU A 279 -11.33 -30.18 1.22
N VAL A 280 -10.76 -29.26 0.42
CA VAL A 280 -11.12 -27.83 0.42
C VAL A 280 -11.31 -27.32 -1.00
N SER A 281 -12.25 -26.40 -1.19
CA SER A 281 -12.34 -25.52 -2.35
C SER A 281 -12.27 -24.05 -1.94
N ILE A 282 -11.87 -23.18 -2.86
CA ILE A 282 -11.95 -21.73 -2.74
C ILE A 282 -12.85 -21.17 -3.83
N ASN A 283 -13.67 -20.18 -3.50
CA ASN A 283 -14.40 -19.39 -4.49
C ASN A 283 -13.47 -18.32 -5.06
N ALA A 284 -13.30 -18.33 -6.38
CA ALA A 284 -12.34 -17.50 -7.09
C ALA A 284 -12.64 -15.99 -7.06
N ASP A 285 -13.89 -15.58 -6.83
CA ASP A 285 -14.31 -14.18 -6.89
C ASP A 285 -14.31 -13.50 -5.51
N ASN A 286 -14.51 -14.26 -4.42
CA ASN A 286 -14.65 -13.69 -3.07
C ASN A 286 -13.72 -14.28 -2.00
N GLY A 287 -12.91 -15.30 -2.32
CA GLY A 287 -11.95 -15.89 -1.39
C GLY A 287 -12.57 -16.72 -0.26
N HIS A 288 -13.85 -17.07 -0.35
CA HIS A 288 -14.50 -17.96 0.62
C HIS A 288 -13.99 -19.40 0.46
N LEU A 289 -13.66 -20.04 1.57
CA LEU A 289 -13.16 -21.41 1.67
C LEU A 289 -14.27 -22.34 2.16
N PHE A 290 -14.38 -23.52 1.52
CA PHE A 290 -15.37 -24.53 1.85
C PHE A 290 -14.72 -25.90 2.05
N ALA A 291 -15.13 -26.62 3.09
CA ALA A 291 -14.78 -28.04 3.27
C ALA A 291 -15.67 -28.91 2.37
N LEU A 292 -15.08 -29.63 1.42
CA LEU A 292 -15.80 -30.43 0.42
C LEU A 292 -16.37 -31.74 0.98
N ARG A 293 -15.87 -32.20 2.13
CA ARG A 293 -16.28 -33.42 2.82
C ARG A 293 -16.44 -33.15 4.33
N SER A 294 -17.04 -34.10 5.06
CA SER A 294 -16.88 -34.18 6.50
C SER A 294 -15.41 -34.45 6.84
N LEU A 295 -14.87 -33.67 7.77
CA LEU A 295 -13.59 -33.94 8.42
C LEU A 295 -13.82 -34.88 9.61
N ASP A 296 -12.76 -35.57 9.99
CA ASP A 296 -12.66 -36.66 10.97
C ASP A 296 -11.35 -36.36 11.73
N TYR A 297 -11.45 -36.12 13.04
CA TYR A 297 -10.34 -35.65 13.86
C TYR A 297 -9.32 -36.77 14.11
N GLU A 298 -9.80 -38.00 14.35
CA GLU A 298 -8.98 -39.20 14.55
C GLU A 298 -8.11 -39.51 13.32
N ALA A 299 -8.64 -39.24 12.11
CA ALA A 299 -7.91 -39.40 10.86
C ALA A 299 -7.03 -38.18 10.49
N LEU A 300 -7.49 -36.94 10.75
CA LEU A 300 -6.79 -35.72 10.32
C LEU A 300 -7.06 -34.51 11.23
N GLN A 301 -6.29 -34.41 12.32
CA GLN A 301 -6.37 -33.31 13.30
C GLN A 301 -6.10 -31.90 12.72
N GLY A 302 -5.42 -31.80 11.57
CA GLY A 302 -5.18 -30.53 10.90
C GLY A 302 -4.28 -30.65 9.68
N PHE A 303 -4.33 -29.63 8.82
CA PHE A 303 -3.56 -29.57 7.58
C PHE A 303 -3.28 -28.13 7.15
N GLU A 304 -2.28 -27.95 6.29
CA GLU A 304 -1.82 -26.65 5.81
C GLU A 304 -1.79 -26.62 4.29
N PHE A 305 -2.17 -25.49 3.70
CA PHE A 305 -2.08 -25.26 2.26
C PHE A 305 -1.84 -23.79 1.96
N ARG A 306 -1.46 -23.49 0.72
CA ARG A 306 -1.25 -22.11 0.25
C ARG A 306 -2.41 -21.70 -0.66
N VAL A 307 -2.87 -20.47 -0.48
CA VAL A 307 -3.82 -19.81 -1.38
C VAL A 307 -3.07 -18.78 -2.21
N GLY A 308 -3.37 -18.72 -3.50
CA GLY A 308 -2.85 -17.71 -4.41
C GLY A 308 -3.92 -16.64 -4.67
N ALA A 309 -3.51 -15.38 -4.71
CA ALA A 309 -4.29 -14.28 -5.25
C ALA A 309 -3.54 -13.74 -6.47
N ALA A 310 -4.22 -13.67 -7.63
CA ALA A 310 -3.66 -13.16 -8.87
C ALA A 310 -4.61 -12.13 -9.49
N ASP A 311 -4.06 -11.05 -10.02
CA ASP A 311 -4.82 -10.05 -10.76
C ASP A 311 -5.28 -10.58 -12.14
N ARG A 312 -5.86 -9.70 -12.97
CA ARG A 312 -6.12 -9.95 -14.40
C ARG A 312 -5.35 -8.99 -15.31
N GLY A 313 -4.20 -8.54 -14.85
CA GLY A 313 -3.24 -7.73 -15.59
C GLY A 313 -2.52 -8.50 -16.69
N SER A 314 -1.58 -7.82 -17.35
CA SER A 314 -0.75 -8.40 -18.40
C SER A 314 0.63 -7.73 -18.43
N PRO A 315 1.68 -8.36 -17.86
CA PRO A 315 1.67 -9.67 -17.19
C PRO A 315 0.84 -9.66 -15.91
N ALA A 316 0.24 -10.80 -15.56
CA ALA A 316 -0.49 -10.92 -14.30
C ALA A 316 0.49 -11.08 -13.12
N LEU A 317 0.29 -10.30 -12.07
CA LEU A 317 1.03 -10.40 -10.81
C LEU A 317 0.22 -11.22 -9.80
N SER A 318 0.93 -11.79 -8.81
CA SER A 318 0.31 -12.66 -7.82
C SER A 318 1.06 -12.68 -6.50
N SER A 319 0.35 -13.03 -5.43
CA SER A 319 0.91 -13.31 -4.12
C SER A 319 0.32 -14.59 -3.54
N GLU A 320 0.89 -15.04 -2.42
CA GLU A 320 0.47 -16.24 -1.70
C GLU A 320 0.32 -15.98 -0.19
N ALA A 321 -0.60 -16.71 0.44
CA ALA A 321 -0.76 -16.75 1.89
C ALA A 321 -0.94 -18.19 2.39
N LEU A 322 -0.51 -18.45 3.62
CA LEU A 322 -0.63 -19.76 4.27
C LEU A 322 -1.98 -19.91 4.99
N VAL A 323 -2.71 -20.98 4.73
CA VAL A 323 -3.92 -21.34 5.48
C VAL A 323 -3.67 -22.63 6.26
N ARG A 324 -3.85 -22.54 7.57
CA ARG A 324 -3.83 -23.68 8.51
C ARG A 324 -5.26 -23.98 8.91
N VAL A 325 -5.73 -25.20 8.65
CA VAL A 325 -7.01 -25.71 9.15
C VAL A 325 -6.71 -26.64 10.32
N LEU A 326 -7.31 -26.34 11.47
CA LEU A 326 -7.28 -27.17 12.67
C LEU A 326 -8.66 -27.78 12.87
N VAL A 327 -8.72 -29.10 12.97
CA VAL A 327 -9.96 -29.81 13.23
C VAL A 327 -10.21 -29.79 14.74
N LEU A 328 -11.46 -29.53 15.12
CA LEU A 328 -11.92 -29.58 16.50
C LEU A 328 -12.69 -30.89 16.72
N ASP A 329 -12.11 -31.72 17.58
CA ASP A 329 -12.67 -32.91 18.23
C ASP A 329 -14.08 -32.66 18.80
N ALA A 330 -14.99 -33.59 18.54
CA ALA A 330 -16.35 -33.67 19.06
C ALA A 330 -16.60 -35.08 19.62
N ASN A 331 -17.41 -35.21 20.68
CA ASN A 331 -17.64 -36.51 21.35
C ASN A 331 -18.44 -37.47 20.44
N ASP A 332 -17.72 -38.24 19.63
CA ASP A 332 -18.17 -38.92 18.41
C ASP A 332 -17.92 -40.42 18.47
N ASN A 333 -16.82 -40.85 19.07
CA ASN A 333 -16.59 -42.24 19.44
C ASN A 333 -17.32 -42.58 20.74
N SER A 334 -17.01 -43.70 21.38
CA SER A 334 -17.61 -44.10 22.66
C SER A 334 -16.67 -45.04 23.40
N PRO A 335 -16.64 -45.02 24.74
CA PRO A 335 -15.66 -45.79 25.50
C PRO A 335 -15.71 -47.28 25.16
N PHE A 336 -14.65 -47.84 24.61
CA PHE A 336 -14.56 -49.26 24.27
C PHE A 336 -13.82 -50.04 25.36
N VAL A 337 -14.50 -51.02 25.96
CA VAL A 337 -13.93 -51.88 27.02
C VAL A 337 -13.05 -52.97 26.41
N LEU A 338 -11.73 -52.83 26.59
CA LEU A 338 -10.73 -53.83 26.18
C LEU A 338 -10.68 -55.03 27.13
N TYR A 339 -10.85 -54.79 28.44
CA TYR A 339 -10.75 -55.85 29.44
C TYR A 339 -11.72 -55.61 30.63
N PRO A 340 -12.39 -56.67 31.13
CA PRO A 340 -12.38 -58.03 30.61
C PRO A 340 -13.22 -58.18 29.34
N LEU A 341 -12.85 -59.14 28.47
CA LEU A 341 -13.49 -59.35 27.17
C LEU A 341 -14.98 -59.66 27.33
N GLN A 342 -15.84 -58.80 26.76
CA GLN A 342 -17.30 -58.97 26.83
C GLN A 342 -17.84 -59.98 25.79
N ASN A 343 -17.13 -60.21 24.68
CA ASN A 343 -17.59 -61.03 23.54
C ASN A 343 -17.02 -62.46 23.52
N GLY A 344 -16.50 -62.97 24.65
CA GLY A 344 -16.04 -64.36 24.75
C GLY A 344 -17.20 -65.36 24.86
N SER A 345 -17.02 -66.57 24.33
CA SER A 345 -17.99 -67.66 24.45
C SER A 345 -18.18 -68.19 25.89
N ALA A 346 -17.33 -67.77 26.81
CA ALA A 346 -17.48 -67.94 28.25
C ALA A 346 -17.33 -66.58 28.95
N PRO A 347 -18.17 -66.25 29.94
CA PRO A 347 -18.01 -65.02 30.71
C PRO A 347 -16.73 -65.07 31.54
N CYS A 348 -15.87 -64.05 31.40
CA CYS A 348 -14.71 -63.86 32.27
C CYS A 348 -15.18 -63.84 33.74
N THR A 349 -14.81 -64.89 34.47
CA THR A 349 -15.21 -65.09 35.86
C THR A 349 -13.99 -64.92 36.74
N GLU A 350 -13.94 -63.82 37.47
CA GLU A 350 -12.84 -63.50 38.39
C GLU A 350 -13.02 -64.30 39.69
N LEU A 351 -11.96 -64.95 40.13
CA LEU A 351 -11.95 -65.77 41.35
C LEU A 351 -11.46 -64.93 42.52
N VAL A 352 -12.29 -64.77 43.55
CA VAL A 352 -11.96 -64.00 44.76
C VAL A 352 -11.95 -64.92 45.98
N PRO A 353 -10.87 -64.97 46.77
CA PRO A 353 -10.84 -65.83 47.94
C PRO A 353 -11.72 -65.23 49.05
N ARG A 354 -12.49 -66.06 49.78
CA ARG A 354 -13.28 -65.55 50.92
C ARG A 354 -12.46 -64.89 52.03
N ALA A 355 -11.18 -65.23 52.12
CA ALA A 355 -10.23 -64.59 53.04
C ALA A 355 -9.71 -63.22 52.54
N ALA A 356 -10.23 -62.67 51.44
CA ALA A 356 -9.83 -61.37 50.92
C ALA A 356 -10.17 -60.24 51.92
N GLU A 357 -9.14 -59.48 52.32
CA GLU A 357 -9.28 -58.28 53.13
C GLU A 357 -10.00 -57.15 52.35
N PRO A 358 -10.57 -56.13 53.05
CA PRO A 358 -11.05 -54.92 52.40
C PRO A 358 -9.94 -54.22 51.60
N GLY A 359 -10.22 -53.85 50.36
CA GLY A 359 -9.25 -53.24 49.43
C GLY A 359 -8.52 -54.22 48.52
N TYR A 360 -8.78 -55.53 48.63
CA TYR A 360 -8.28 -56.57 47.72
C TYR A 360 -8.69 -56.28 46.27
N LEU A 361 -7.73 -56.31 45.35
CA LEU A 361 -7.94 -56.11 43.92
C LEU A 361 -8.57 -57.36 43.30
N VAL A 362 -9.84 -57.23 42.88
CA VAL A 362 -10.58 -58.29 42.19
C VAL A 362 -10.16 -58.33 40.72
N THR A 363 -10.24 -57.18 40.06
CA THR A 363 -9.90 -57.02 38.64
C THR A 363 -9.79 -55.51 38.32
N LYS A 364 -9.41 -55.16 37.10
CA LYS A 364 -9.33 -53.77 36.64
C LYS A 364 -10.06 -53.65 35.30
N VAL A 365 -11.11 -52.85 35.23
CA VAL A 365 -11.76 -52.54 33.94
C VAL A 365 -10.83 -51.63 33.15
N VAL A 366 -10.45 -52.05 31.95
CA VAL A 366 -9.63 -51.27 31.02
C VAL A 366 -10.48 -50.90 29.82
N ALA A 367 -10.59 -49.62 29.55
CA ALA A 367 -11.27 -49.06 28.40
C ALA A 367 -10.40 -48.00 27.73
N VAL A 368 -10.71 -47.71 26.47
CA VAL A 368 -10.10 -46.66 25.65
C VAL A 368 -11.21 -45.86 24.97
N ASP A 369 -10.93 -44.63 24.60
CA ASP A 369 -11.78 -43.87 23.68
C ASP A 369 -11.03 -43.54 22.39
N GLY A 370 -11.77 -43.23 21.32
CA GLY A 370 -11.22 -42.79 20.05
C GLY A 370 -10.87 -41.30 20.06
N ASP A 371 -11.70 -40.51 20.73
CA ASP A 371 -11.66 -39.04 20.77
C ASP A 371 -10.40 -38.51 21.52
N SER A 372 -10.37 -37.21 21.86
CA SER A 372 -9.25 -36.60 22.58
C SER A 372 -9.67 -35.70 23.75
N GLY A 373 -8.68 -35.23 24.52
CA GLY A 373 -8.89 -34.28 25.61
C GLY A 373 -9.92 -34.73 26.66
N GLN A 374 -11.07 -34.05 26.71
CA GLN A 374 -12.18 -34.36 27.61
C GLN A 374 -13.10 -35.47 27.07
N ASN A 375 -13.22 -35.58 25.75
CA ASN A 375 -14.03 -36.58 25.07
C ASN A 375 -13.42 -37.99 25.27
N ALA A 376 -12.09 -38.10 25.41
CA ALA A 376 -11.43 -39.33 25.86
C ALA A 376 -11.15 -39.43 27.38
N TRP A 377 -11.67 -38.52 28.21
CA TRP A 377 -11.42 -38.57 29.66
C TRP A 377 -12.37 -39.57 30.33
N LEU A 378 -11.91 -40.81 30.47
CA LEU A 378 -12.70 -41.90 31.02
C LEU A 378 -12.87 -41.83 32.55
N SER A 379 -14.10 -42.08 33.00
CA SER A 379 -14.45 -42.27 34.40
C SER A 379 -15.31 -43.52 34.61
N TYR A 380 -15.13 -44.17 35.75
CA TYR A 380 -15.67 -45.50 36.05
C TYR A 380 -16.67 -45.44 37.20
N GLN A 381 -17.82 -46.11 37.07
CA GLN A 381 -18.85 -46.12 38.10
C GLN A 381 -19.49 -47.51 38.23
N LEU A 382 -19.71 -47.98 39.46
CA LEU A 382 -20.48 -49.19 39.71
C LEU A 382 -21.98 -48.90 39.56
N LEU A 383 -22.59 -49.36 38.47
CA LEU A 383 -24.00 -49.09 38.15
C LEU A 383 -24.94 -50.13 38.76
N LYS A 384 -24.53 -51.40 38.83
CA LYS A 384 -25.29 -52.47 39.51
C LYS A 384 -24.36 -53.49 40.13
N ALA A 385 -24.71 -54.00 41.31
CA ALA A 385 -24.05 -55.12 41.96
C ALA A 385 -25.11 -56.09 42.52
N THR A 386 -24.78 -57.38 42.59
CA THR A 386 -25.61 -58.36 43.33
C THR A 386 -25.71 -57.99 44.81
N GLU A 387 -24.60 -57.60 45.43
CA GLU A 387 -24.52 -57.13 46.82
C GLU A 387 -24.01 -55.68 46.85
N PRO A 388 -24.88 -54.67 47.03
CA PRO A 388 -24.48 -53.28 47.15
C PRO A 388 -23.49 -53.07 48.30
N GLY A 389 -22.40 -52.33 48.05
CA GLY A 389 -21.39 -52.04 49.06
C GLY A 389 -20.45 -53.19 49.43
N LEU A 390 -20.55 -54.36 48.78
CA LEU A 390 -19.51 -55.41 48.90
C LEU A 390 -18.29 -55.12 48.02
N PHE A 391 -18.51 -54.55 46.84
CA PHE A 391 -17.47 -54.16 45.89
C PHE A 391 -17.53 -52.66 45.62
N GLY A 392 -16.38 -52.05 45.40
CA GLY A 392 -16.23 -50.66 44.95
C GLY A 392 -15.44 -50.61 43.64
N VAL A 393 -15.69 -49.57 42.84
CA VAL A 393 -14.94 -49.28 41.61
C VAL A 393 -14.29 -47.92 41.76
N TRP A 394 -13.00 -47.83 41.49
CA TRP A 394 -12.24 -46.59 41.55
C TRP A 394 -12.44 -45.75 40.29
N ALA A 395 -12.93 -44.52 40.47
CA ALA A 395 -13.48 -43.71 39.38
C ALA A 395 -12.49 -43.26 38.31
N HIS A 396 -11.19 -43.29 38.58
CA HIS A 396 -10.14 -42.76 37.67
C HIS A 396 -9.23 -43.83 37.04
N ASN A 397 -9.29 -45.08 37.49
CA ASN A 397 -8.41 -46.16 37.01
C ASN A 397 -9.14 -47.49 36.73
N GLY A 398 -10.44 -47.58 36.99
CA GLY A 398 -11.24 -48.79 36.73
C GLY A 398 -10.96 -49.96 37.67
N GLU A 399 -10.18 -49.79 38.74
CA GLU A 399 -9.90 -50.87 39.68
C GLU A 399 -11.14 -51.27 40.48
N VAL A 400 -11.47 -52.57 40.45
CA VAL A 400 -12.57 -53.18 41.18
C VAL A 400 -11.99 -53.84 42.42
N ARG A 401 -12.41 -53.39 43.61
CA ARG A 401 -11.89 -53.85 44.89
C ARG A 401 -13.00 -54.28 45.84
N THR A 402 -12.68 -55.16 46.79
CA THR A 402 -13.56 -55.44 47.94
C THR A 402 -13.71 -54.17 48.79
N ALA A 403 -14.93 -53.80 49.16
CA ALA A 403 -15.22 -52.62 49.98
C ALA A 403 -15.42 -52.96 51.46
N ARG A 404 -15.79 -54.21 51.78
CA ARG A 404 -15.90 -54.76 53.13
C ARG A 404 -15.43 -56.21 53.18
N LEU A 405 -15.31 -56.75 54.39
CA LEU A 405 -15.04 -58.17 54.60
C LEU A 405 -16.19 -59.03 54.07
N LEU A 406 -15.84 -60.17 53.49
CA LEU A 406 -16.76 -61.18 52.97
C LEU A 406 -17.40 -61.98 54.11
N SER A 407 -18.71 -62.18 54.05
CA SER A 407 -19.51 -62.95 55.01
C SER A 407 -19.90 -64.31 54.42
N GLU A 408 -20.10 -65.31 55.29
CA GLU A 408 -20.72 -66.60 54.90
C GLU A 408 -22.14 -66.44 54.34
N ARG A 409 -22.81 -65.30 54.64
CA ARG A 409 -24.13 -64.96 54.13
C ARG A 409 -24.10 -64.32 52.73
N ASP A 410 -22.93 -63.88 52.26
CA ASP A 410 -22.79 -63.28 50.93
C ASP A 410 -22.85 -64.37 49.85
N ALA A 411 -23.67 -64.13 48.82
CA ALA A 411 -23.91 -65.07 47.72
C ALA A 411 -22.60 -65.45 47.01
N ALA A 412 -22.34 -66.74 46.79
CA ALA A 412 -21.07 -67.19 46.21
C ALA A 412 -20.79 -66.67 44.78
N LYS A 413 -21.83 -66.23 44.05
CA LYS A 413 -21.72 -65.66 42.71
C LYS A 413 -22.25 -64.24 42.71
N HIS A 414 -21.40 -63.27 42.38
CA HIS A 414 -21.80 -61.88 42.18
C HIS A 414 -21.71 -61.50 40.69
N ARG A 415 -22.61 -60.62 40.29
CA ARG A 415 -22.59 -59.94 39.00
C ARG A 415 -22.47 -58.45 39.25
N LEU A 416 -21.42 -57.84 38.72
CA LEU A 416 -21.20 -56.40 38.75
C LEU A 416 -21.41 -55.85 37.34
N VAL A 417 -22.00 -54.67 37.23
CA VAL A 417 -22.11 -53.91 35.99
C VAL A 417 -21.41 -52.58 36.24
N VAL A 418 -20.25 -52.42 35.61
CA VAL A 418 -19.45 -51.20 35.66
C VAL A 418 -19.79 -50.37 34.44
N LEU A 419 -20.17 -49.11 34.64
CA LEU A 419 -20.29 -48.10 33.61
C LEU A 419 -18.93 -47.44 33.43
N VAL A 420 -18.46 -47.37 32.19
CA VAL A 420 -17.38 -46.49 31.76
C VAL A 420 -18.04 -45.36 30.98
N LYS A 421 -17.77 -44.11 31.34
CA LYS A 421 -18.25 -42.93 30.61
C LYS A 421 -17.09 -41.98 30.36
N ASP A 422 -17.11 -41.29 29.24
CA ASP A 422 -16.25 -40.14 28.99
C ASP A 422 -16.71 -38.90 29.78
N ASN A 423 -16.03 -37.77 29.53
CA ASN A 423 -16.36 -36.46 30.06
C ASN A 423 -16.69 -35.46 28.93
N GLY A 424 -17.11 -35.95 27.76
CA GLY A 424 -17.57 -35.11 26.65
C GLY A 424 -19.01 -34.61 26.84
N GLU A 425 -19.46 -33.75 25.93
CA GLU A 425 -20.83 -33.21 25.93
C GLU A 425 -21.53 -33.47 24.57
N PRO A 426 -22.60 -34.28 24.51
CA PRO A 426 -23.15 -35.11 25.58
C PRO A 426 -22.23 -36.29 25.92
N PRO A 427 -22.16 -36.73 27.19
CA PRO A 427 -21.27 -37.82 27.59
C PRO A 427 -21.78 -39.16 27.04
N ARG A 428 -20.87 -39.97 26.51
CA ARG A 428 -21.17 -41.31 26.02
C ARG A 428 -20.64 -42.33 27.02
N SER A 429 -20.99 -43.60 26.80
CA SER A 429 -20.67 -44.65 27.77
C SER A 429 -20.81 -46.06 27.22
N ALA A 430 -20.09 -46.98 27.84
CA ALA A 430 -20.24 -48.42 27.68
C ALA A 430 -20.34 -49.11 29.05
N THR A 431 -20.84 -50.34 29.05
CA THR A 431 -20.95 -51.14 30.27
C THR A 431 -20.16 -52.43 30.17
N ALA A 432 -19.36 -52.72 31.21
CA ALA A 432 -18.70 -54.01 31.41
C ALA A 432 -19.50 -54.83 32.44
N THR A 433 -19.92 -56.04 32.07
CA THR A 433 -20.40 -57.03 33.05
C THR A 433 -19.22 -57.86 33.56
N LEU A 434 -19.08 -57.93 34.88
CA LEU A 434 -18.10 -58.75 35.58
C LEU A 434 -18.82 -59.86 36.33
N HIS A 435 -18.34 -61.09 36.20
CA HIS A 435 -18.77 -62.21 37.03
C HIS A 435 -17.68 -62.49 38.05
N VAL A 436 -18.05 -62.49 39.33
CA VAL A 436 -17.12 -62.75 40.43
C VAL A 436 -17.59 -63.98 41.18
N LEU A 437 -16.72 -64.98 41.34
CA LEU A 437 -16.98 -66.19 42.10
C LEU A 437 -16.15 -66.16 43.39
N LEU A 438 -16.84 -66.23 44.52
CA LEU A 438 -16.20 -66.41 45.82
C LEU A 438 -15.76 -67.87 45.96
N VAL A 439 -14.48 -68.08 46.24
CA VAL A 439 -13.90 -69.41 46.46
C VAL A 439 -13.37 -69.56 47.88
N ASP A 440 -13.64 -70.73 48.48
CA ASP A 440 -13.30 -71.05 49.86
C ASP A 440 -11.83 -71.45 49.98
N GLY A 441 -10.97 -70.45 49.85
CA GLY A 441 -9.53 -70.58 49.74
C GLY A 441 -9.11 -71.10 48.37
N PHE A 442 -8.14 -70.42 47.75
CA PHE A 442 -7.25 -71.15 46.88
C PHE A 442 -6.46 -72.11 47.77
N SER A 443 -6.70 -73.42 47.67
CA SER A 443 -5.62 -74.37 47.96
C SER A 443 -4.43 -73.88 47.15
N GLN A 444 -3.33 -73.51 47.82
CA GLN A 444 -2.16 -72.97 47.14
C GLN A 444 -1.90 -73.84 45.91
N PRO A 445 -1.91 -73.29 44.68
CA PRO A 445 -1.22 -73.96 43.62
C PRO A 445 0.25 -73.89 44.02
N TYR A 446 0.71 -74.97 44.67
CA TYR A 446 1.98 -75.56 44.32
C TYR A 446 1.91 -75.86 42.82
N LEU A 447 2.08 -74.80 42.01
CA LEU A 447 2.87 -74.91 40.82
C LEU A 447 4.21 -75.44 41.31
N PRO A 448 4.64 -76.65 40.91
CA PRO A 448 6.06 -76.84 40.75
C PRO A 448 6.50 -75.67 39.87
N LEU A 449 7.53 -74.93 40.30
CA LEU A 449 8.33 -74.20 39.33
C LEU A 449 8.59 -75.20 38.19
N PRO A 450 8.27 -74.87 36.91
CA PRO A 450 8.79 -75.66 35.82
C PRO A 450 10.28 -75.77 36.08
N GLU A 451 10.80 -76.99 36.16
CA GLU A 451 12.25 -77.15 36.15
C GLU A 451 12.72 -76.39 34.92
N ALA A 452 13.46 -75.30 35.16
CA ALA A 452 14.16 -74.62 34.13
C ALA A 452 15.18 -75.63 33.63
N ALA A 453 14.80 -76.39 32.60
CA ALA A 453 15.73 -77.02 31.71
C ALA A 453 16.78 -75.96 31.41
N LEU A 454 18.05 -76.33 31.54
CA LEU A 454 19.20 -75.47 31.26
C LEU A 454 19.26 -75.17 29.75
N ALA A 455 18.27 -74.41 29.28
CA ALA A 455 18.34 -73.63 28.06
C ALA A 455 19.50 -72.66 28.27
N GLN A 456 20.52 -72.84 27.44
CA GLN A 456 21.80 -72.15 27.57
C GLN A 456 21.59 -70.64 27.68
N ALA A 457 22.34 -70.00 28.57
CA ALA A 457 22.30 -68.55 28.75
C ALA A 457 22.63 -67.84 27.43
N GLN A 458 21.60 -67.37 26.75
CA GLN A 458 21.71 -66.63 25.49
C GLN A 458 20.81 -65.39 25.52
N ASN A 459 20.97 -64.55 26.55
CA ASN A 459 20.48 -63.16 26.53
C ASN A 459 21.11 -62.20 27.58
N ASP A 460 22.41 -62.35 27.89
CA ASP A 460 23.14 -61.36 28.71
C ASP A 460 23.45 -60.05 27.95
N SER A 461 23.34 -60.02 26.63
CA SER A 461 23.68 -58.82 25.84
C SER A 461 22.63 -57.72 25.96
N LEU A 462 21.35 -58.04 25.82
CA LEU A 462 20.27 -57.03 25.70
C LEU A 462 20.06 -56.25 27.01
N THR A 463 20.15 -56.93 28.15
CA THR A 463 20.05 -56.32 29.49
C THR A 463 21.27 -55.44 29.80
N ILE A 464 22.47 -55.86 29.42
CA ILE A 464 23.67 -55.03 29.51
C ILE A 464 23.54 -53.79 28.62
N TYR A 465 23.09 -53.91 27.37
CA TYR A 465 22.87 -52.75 26.50
C TYR A 465 21.80 -51.80 27.04
N LEU A 466 20.71 -52.29 27.64
CA LEU A 466 19.69 -51.46 28.27
C LEU A 466 20.26 -50.67 29.47
N VAL A 467 21.05 -51.33 30.33
CA VAL A 467 21.70 -50.70 31.50
C VAL A 467 22.75 -49.68 31.05
N VAL A 468 23.54 -49.98 30.02
CA VAL A 468 24.50 -49.04 29.42
C VAL A 468 23.80 -47.85 28.76
N ALA A 469 22.65 -48.05 28.11
CA ALA A 469 21.83 -46.97 27.56
C ALA A 469 21.27 -46.06 28.67
N LEU A 470 20.67 -46.63 29.73
CA LEU A 470 20.18 -45.87 30.88
C LEU A 470 21.31 -45.10 31.61
N ALA A 471 22.46 -45.73 31.81
CA ALA A 471 23.63 -45.10 32.43
C ALA A 471 24.22 -43.98 31.55
N SER A 472 24.31 -44.16 30.24
CA SER A 472 24.82 -43.15 29.32
C SER A 472 23.87 -41.96 29.16
N VAL A 473 22.56 -42.17 29.06
CA VAL A 473 21.56 -41.07 29.06
C VAL A 473 21.60 -40.30 30.38
N SER A 474 21.67 -40.99 31.52
CA SER A 474 21.79 -40.36 32.83
C SER A 474 23.09 -39.57 32.98
N SER A 475 24.21 -40.10 32.47
CA SER A 475 25.52 -39.43 32.45
C SER A 475 25.51 -38.19 31.55
N LEU A 476 24.95 -38.27 30.33
CA LEU A 476 24.80 -37.14 29.42
C LEU A 476 23.92 -36.04 30.00
N PHE A 477 22.82 -36.40 30.67
CA PHE A 477 21.98 -35.45 31.40
C PHE A 477 22.77 -34.76 32.51
N LEU A 478 23.46 -35.51 33.37
CA LEU A 478 24.27 -34.96 34.46
C LEU A 478 25.39 -34.05 33.93
N LEU A 479 26.05 -34.43 32.84
CA LEU A 479 27.12 -33.66 32.20
C LEU A 479 26.57 -32.37 31.57
N SER A 480 25.39 -32.40 30.94
CA SER A 480 24.75 -31.18 30.41
C SER A 480 24.34 -30.20 31.53
N VAL A 481 23.85 -30.70 32.67
CA VAL A 481 23.56 -29.90 33.86
C VAL A 481 24.84 -29.30 34.45
N LEU A 482 25.91 -30.08 34.60
CA LEU A 482 27.21 -29.59 35.07
C LEU A 482 27.81 -28.55 34.12
N LEU A 483 27.69 -28.74 32.81
CA LEU A 483 28.17 -27.80 31.80
C LEU A 483 27.34 -26.50 31.80
N PHE A 484 26.02 -26.59 31.98
CA PHE A 484 25.16 -25.42 32.18
C PHE A 484 25.52 -24.65 33.47
N VAL A 485 25.76 -25.34 34.58
CA VAL A 485 26.23 -24.74 35.84
C VAL A 485 27.60 -24.09 35.67
N ALA A 486 28.55 -24.77 35.01
CA ALA A 486 29.88 -24.22 34.71
C ALA A 486 29.79 -22.98 33.81
N VAL A 487 28.96 -22.98 32.76
CA VAL A 487 28.71 -21.80 31.92
C VAL A 487 28.08 -20.67 32.73
N ARG A 488 27.15 -20.96 33.66
CA ARG A 488 26.59 -19.95 34.57
C ARG A 488 27.65 -19.37 35.50
N LEU A 489 28.52 -20.21 36.09
CA LEU A 489 29.60 -19.78 36.97
C LEU A 489 30.67 -18.97 36.21
N CYS A 490 31.04 -19.39 35.00
CA CYS A 490 31.97 -18.66 34.11
C CYS A 490 31.38 -17.34 33.59
N ARG A 491 30.06 -17.27 33.31
CA ARG A 491 29.39 -15.99 33.03
C ARG A 491 29.39 -15.08 34.26
N ARG A 492 29.18 -15.65 35.45
CA ARG A 492 29.19 -14.89 36.72
C ARG A 492 30.59 -14.41 37.12
N SER A 493 31.65 -15.16 36.82
CA SER A 493 33.04 -14.73 37.03
C SER A 493 33.51 -13.72 35.99
N ARG A 494 33.15 -13.86 34.70
CA ARG A 494 33.37 -12.82 33.68
C ARG A 494 32.64 -11.52 34.01
N ALA A 495 31.41 -11.59 34.50
CA ALA A 495 30.68 -10.41 34.98
C ALA A 495 31.36 -9.73 36.19
N ALA A 496 32.10 -10.48 37.01
CA ALA A 496 32.87 -9.95 38.13
C ALA A 496 34.25 -9.40 37.73
N SER A 497 34.88 -9.92 36.66
CA SER A 497 36.23 -9.49 36.25
C SER A 497 36.29 -8.29 35.31
N VAL A 498 35.17 -7.86 34.73
CA VAL A 498 35.09 -6.68 33.83
C VAL A 498 34.87 -5.37 34.61
N GLY A 499 34.60 -5.44 35.92
CA GLY A 499 34.31 -4.28 36.78
C GLY A 499 35.50 -3.42 37.23
N ARG A 500 36.68 -3.51 36.60
CA ARG A 500 37.86 -2.66 36.91
C ARG A 500 38.69 -2.32 35.67
N CYS A 501 38.43 -1.16 35.07
CA CYS A 501 39.42 -0.31 34.40
C CYS A 501 38.89 1.14 34.30
N SER A 502 39.80 2.11 34.19
CA SER A 502 39.57 3.53 34.52
C SER A 502 39.25 4.46 33.33
N VAL A 503 38.68 5.63 33.66
CA VAL A 503 38.25 6.74 32.78
C VAL A 503 39.44 7.60 32.31
N PRO A 504 39.34 8.28 31.14
CA PRO A 504 39.23 9.77 31.09
C PRO A 504 38.13 10.21 30.08
N GLU A 505 37.16 11.09 30.38
CA GLU A 505 37.18 12.53 30.75
C GLU A 505 37.09 13.49 29.53
N GLY A 506 35.97 14.24 29.44
CA GLY A 506 35.63 15.21 28.37
C GLY A 506 34.20 15.78 28.56
N PRO A 507 33.89 17.05 28.19
CA PRO A 507 32.97 17.87 29.02
C PRO A 507 31.54 18.15 28.47
N PHE A 508 30.60 18.30 29.43
CA PHE A 508 29.36 19.13 29.60
C PHE A 508 28.68 19.89 28.42
N PRO A 509 27.40 20.37 28.56
CA PRO A 509 26.41 20.30 29.67
C PRO A 509 25.06 19.64 29.24
N GLY A 510 23.99 19.48 30.03
CA GLY A 510 23.72 19.73 31.45
C GLY A 510 22.27 20.19 31.71
N HIS A 511 21.44 19.39 32.41
CA HIS A 511 20.23 19.90 33.10
C HIS A 511 19.76 19.01 34.28
N LEU A 512 19.22 19.69 35.30
CA LEU A 512 18.65 19.28 36.61
C LEU A 512 17.45 18.27 36.50
N VAL A 513 16.89 17.54 37.51
CA VAL A 513 17.04 17.27 38.98
C VAL A 513 16.02 16.14 39.35
N ASP A 514 15.97 15.44 40.50
CA ASP A 514 16.94 14.77 41.41
C ASP A 514 16.15 14.04 42.56
N VAL A 515 16.83 13.26 43.41
CA VAL A 515 16.47 12.71 44.75
C VAL A 515 15.44 11.56 44.90
N SER A 516 15.97 10.42 45.39
CA SER A 516 15.34 9.33 46.20
C SER A 516 14.31 8.38 45.55
N GLY A 517 14.23 7.09 45.91
CA GLY A 517 15.16 6.29 46.73
C GLY A 517 14.54 5.44 47.84
N THR A 518 13.73 4.42 47.52
CA THR A 518 13.48 3.27 48.43
C THR A 518 13.19 1.98 47.67
N ARG A 519 13.41 0.85 48.34
CA ARG A 519 13.39 -0.53 47.80
C ARG A 519 11.97 -1.16 47.78
N THR A 520 11.96 -2.40 47.28
CA THR A 520 10.94 -3.47 47.44
C THR A 520 9.60 -3.29 46.72
N LEU A 521 9.56 -3.81 45.48
CA LEU A 521 8.34 -4.32 44.86
C LEU A 521 8.10 -5.77 45.30
N SER A 522 6.97 -6.04 45.95
CA SER A 522 6.44 -7.38 46.16
C SER A 522 5.06 -7.47 45.48
N GLN A 523 5.04 -7.92 44.22
CA GLN A 523 3.79 -8.18 43.51
C GLN A 523 3.29 -9.59 43.83
N SER A 524 2.31 -9.68 44.72
CA SER A 524 1.44 -10.84 44.88
C SER A 524 0.31 -10.78 43.85
N TYR A 525 0.32 -11.68 42.88
CA TYR A 525 -0.84 -11.90 42.02
C TYR A 525 -1.89 -12.71 42.77
N GLN A 526 -3.10 -12.18 42.85
CA GLN A 526 -4.25 -12.82 43.47
C GLN A 526 -5.36 -12.92 42.41
N TYR A 527 -5.85 -14.13 42.14
CA TYR A 527 -6.96 -14.36 41.22
C TYR A 527 -8.28 -14.16 41.97
N GLU A 528 -9.14 -13.27 41.48
CA GLU A 528 -10.55 -13.26 41.87
C GLU A 528 -11.32 -14.27 41.02
N VAL A 529 -12.17 -15.05 41.68
CA VAL A 529 -13.18 -15.92 41.08
C VAL A 529 -14.52 -15.32 41.44
N CYS A 530 -15.28 -14.86 40.43
CA CYS A 530 -16.67 -14.49 40.65
C CYS A 530 -17.54 -15.75 40.82
N LEU A 531 -18.44 -15.68 41.80
CA LEU A 531 -19.61 -16.55 41.96
C LEU A 531 -20.83 -15.94 41.27
#